data_AF-A0A316RW45-F1
#
_entry.id   AF-A0A316RW45-F1
#
_cell.length_a   1.000
_cell.length_b   1.000
_cell.length_c   1.000
_cell.angle_alpha   90.00
_cell.angle_beta   90.00
_cell.angle_gamma   90.00
#
_symmetry.space_group_name_H-M   'P 1'
#
loop_
_entity.id
_entity.type
_entity.pdbx_description
1 polymer ?
#
loop_
_entity_poly.entity_id
_entity_poly.type
_entity_poly.pdbx_seq_one_letter_code
_entity_poly.pdbx_strand_id
1 'polypeptide(L)'
;MIYYTGDIHGMPWNIISFCKKVKTTKDDTIVILGDVGANYYGDSRDTECKRQLSKVNPTVLCIHGNHEIRPSSIPTYKTKEWNGGTVWFEETYPNLLFAKDGEIFDIEGIRHLVIGGAYSVDKHYRLARGYGWWADEQPSDEIKAYVEQQIANRDFDVILSHTCPLKYEPVEMFLTMIDQSTVDKSTEIWLDSIEGRVKYKAWFCGHWHTNKRIDKMHFLYGDFELSSILKEQEFIDEKD
;
A
#
# COMPACT_ATOMS: atom_id res chain seq x y z
N MET A 1 -9.13 15.80 -1.40
CA MET A 1 -8.47 15.32 -0.15
C MET A 1 -7.89 13.93 -0.34
N ILE A 2 -6.90 13.52 0.47
CA ILE A 2 -6.33 12.17 0.42
C ILE A 2 -6.49 11.48 1.78
N TYR A 3 -7.05 10.27 1.76
CA TYR A 3 -7.22 9.43 2.95
C TYR A 3 -6.41 8.15 2.79
N TYR A 4 -5.61 7.80 3.78
CA TYR A 4 -4.80 6.57 3.83
C TYR A 4 -5.46 5.54 4.74
N THR A 5 -5.44 4.28 4.33
CA THR A 5 -5.84 3.12 5.13
C THR A 5 -5.08 1.88 4.64
N GLY A 6 -5.11 0.76 5.37
CA GLY A 6 -4.42 -0.47 5.00
C GLY A 6 -5.30 -1.70 5.17
N ASP A 7 -4.92 -2.76 4.46
CA ASP A 7 -5.26 -4.15 4.78
C ASP A 7 -6.76 -4.41 4.96
N ILE A 8 -7.54 -4.12 3.91
CA ILE A 8 -8.99 -4.34 3.95
C ILE A 8 -9.35 -5.81 3.74
N HIS A 9 -8.44 -6.65 3.26
CA HIS A 9 -8.59 -8.11 3.09
C HIS A 9 -9.90 -8.52 2.39
N GLY A 10 -10.27 -7.78 1.33
CA GLY A 10 -11.51 -8.03 0.58
C GLY A 10 -12.79 -7.58 1.30
N MET A 11 -12.70 -6.69 2.29
CA MET A 11 -13.82 -6.09 3.01
C MET A 11 -14.09 -4.64 2.56
N PRO A 12 -14.66 -4.41 1.36
CA PRO A 12 -14.88 -3.06 0.81
C PRO A 12 -15.87 -2.21 1.61
N TRP A 13 -16.65 -2.84 2.50
CA TRP A 13 -17.70 -2.19 3.27
C TRP A 13 -17.18 -1.10 4.21
N ASN A 14 -15.95 -1.25 4.72
CA ASN A 14 -15.32 -0.25 5.58
C ASN A 14 -15.02 1.03 4.77
N ILE A 15 -14.47 0.88 3.56
CA ILE A 15 -14.25 1.99 2.62
C ILE A 15 -15.58 2.69 2.29
N ILE A 16 -16.61 1.92 1.92
CA ILE A 16 -17.92 2.48 1.56
C ILE A 16 -18.54 3.24 2.74
N SER A 17 -18.47 2.68 3.95
CA SER A 17 -19.03 3.29 5.15
C SER A 17 -18.28 4.57 5.52
N PHE A 18 -16.95 4.55 5.41
CA PHE A 18 -16.11 5.73 5.59
C PHE A 18 -16.46 6.84 4.60
N CYS A 19 -16.48 6.53 3.30
CA CYS A 19 -16.81 7.49 2.24
C CYS A 19 -18.18 8.15 2.45
N LYS A 20 -19.19 7.39 2.90
CA LYS A 20 -20.51 7.94 3.26
C LYS A 20 -20.45 8.85 4.48
N LYS A 21 -19.71 8.46 5.53
CA LYS A 21 -19.58 9.20 6.78
C LYS A 21 -18.93 10.57 6.56
N VAL A 22 -17.84 10.62 5.80
CA VAL A 22 -17.08 11.86 5.54
C VAL A 22 -17.53 12.58 4.26
N LYS A 23 -18.51 12.02 3.53
CA LYS A 23 -19.12 12.58 2.32
C LYS A 23 -18.09 12.89 1.22
N THR A 24 -17.24 11.92 0.92
CA THR A 24 -16.21 12.03 -0.14
C THR A 24 -16.81 12.37 -1.51
N THR A 25 -16.08 13.14 -2.31
CA THR A 25 -16.41 13.50 -3.69
C THR A 25 -15.50 12.77 -4.68
N LYS A 26 -15.64 13.09 -5.98
CA LYS A 26 -14.77 12.55 -7.05
C LYS A 26 -13.38 13.16 -7.07
N ASP A 27 -13.21 14.30 -6.39
CA ASP A 27 -11.93 15.00 -6.27
C ASP A 27 -11.10 14.45 -5.10
N ASP A 28 -11.67 13.52 -4.33
CA ASP A 28 -10.97 12.83 -3.24
C ASP A 28 -10.27 11.56 -3.73
N THR A 29 -9.22 11.16 -3.00
CA THR A 29 -8.50 9.90 -3.21
C THR A 29 -8.48 9.10 -1.90
N ILE A 30 -8.82 7.81 -1.99
CA ILE A 30 -8.56 6.81 -0.94
C ILE A 30 -7.34 6.01 -1.37
N VAL A 31 -6.32 5.95 -0.52
CA VAL A 31 -5.13 5.12 -0.70
C VAL A 31 -5.25 3.90 0.21
N ILE A 32 -5.15 2.70 -0.38
CA ILE A 32 -5.14 1.42 0.35
C ILE A 32 -3.73 0.84 0.29
N LEU A 33 -3.12 0.64 1.44
CA LEU A 33 -1.72 0.26 1.64
C LEU A 33 -1.43 -1.24 1.42
N GLY A 34 -2.13 -1.88 0.47
CA GLY A 34 -1.98 -3.30 0.16
C GLY A 34 -3.08 -4.17 0.74
N ASP A 35 -3.02 -5.45 0.40
CA ASP A 35 -3.97 -6.50 0.80
C ASP A 35 -5.43 -6.06 0.61
N VAL A 36 -5.72 -5.61 -0.62
CA VAL A 36 -7.03 -5.08 -0.99
C VAL A 36 -8.05 -6.21 -1.09
N GLY A 37 -7.59 -7.42 -1.42
CA GLY A 37 -8.45 -8.59 -1.68
C GLY A 37 -9.28 -8.47 -2.97
N ALA A 38 -8.92 -7.53 -3.85
CA ALA A 38 -9.54 -7.37 -5.16
C ALA A 38 -8.90 -8.28 -6.23
N ASN A 39 -7.75 -8.88 -5.98
CA ASN A 39 -7.03 -9.77 -6.92
C ASN A 39 -6.51 -11.05 -6.22
N TYR A 40 -7.20 -11.53 -5.17
CA TYR A 40 -6.70 -12.66 -4.37
C TYR A 40 -7.26 -14.01 -4.85
N TYR A 41 -8.55 -14.05 -5.14
CA TYR A 41 -9.26 -15.33 -5.36
C TYR A 41 -9.23 -15.82 -6.80
N GLY A 42 -9.06 -14.91 -7.78
CA GLY A 42 -9.14 -15.24 -9.21
C GLY A 42 -10.54 -15.62 -9.69
N ASP A 43 -11.59 -15.28 -8.93
CA ASP A 43 -12.98 -15.63 -9.23
C ASP A 43 -13.98 -14.48 -8.96
N SER A 44 -15.27 -14.81 -8.83
CA SER A 44 -16.34 -13.82 -8.64
C SER A 44 -16.21 -13.01 -7.35
N ARG A 45 -15.44 -13.47 -6.36
CA ARG A 45 -15.18 -12.71 -5.12
C ARG A 45 -14.37 -11.45 -5.39
N ASP A 46 -13.32 -11.57 -6.21
CA ASP A 46 -12.51 -10.43 -6.66
C ASP A 46 -13.37 -9.44 -7.46
N THR A 47 -14.21 -9.96 -8.35
CA THR A 47 -15.15 -9.16 -9.16
C THR A 47 -16.12 -8.37 -8.27
N GLU A 48 -16.65 -9.00 -7.23
CA GLU A 48 -17.55 -8.34 -6.28
C GLU A 48 -16.82 -7.28 -5.46
N CYS A 49 -15.60 -7.55 -4.98
CA CYS A 49 -14.76 -6.57 -4.29
C CYS A 49 -14.53 -5.32 -5.17
N LYS A 50 -14.03 -5.52 -6.40
CA LYS A 50 -13.79 -4.44 -7.37
C LYS A 50 -15.05 -3.64 -7.66
N ARG A 51 -16.19 -4.33 -7.85
CA ARG A 51 -17.48 -3.69 -8.10
C ARG A 51 -17.94 -2.83 -6.93
N GLN A 52 -17.73 -3.28 -5.69
CA GLN A 52 -18.11 -2.51 -4.50
C GLN A 52 -17.19 -1.31 -4.29
N LEU A 53 -15.87 -1.48 -4.41
CA LEU A 53 -14.92 -0.37 -4.36
C LEU A 53 -15.22 0.68 -5.43
N SER A 54 -15.53 0.27 -6.66
CA SER A 54 -15.80 1.21 -7.77
C SER A 54 -17.10 2.02 -7.61
N LYS A 55 -17.96 1.71 -6.65
CA LYS A 55 -19.18 2.49 -6.39
C LYS A 55 -18.95 3.74 -5.57
N VAL A 56 -17.82 3.86 -4.87
CA VAL A 56 -17.53 5.08 -4.12
C VAL A 56 -17.17 6.21 -5.09
N ASN A 57 -17.47 7.45 -4.72
CA ASN A 57 -17.12 8.62 -5.54
C ASN A 57 -15.62 8.81 -5.74
N PRO A 58 -14.74 8.67 -4.72
CA PRO A 58 -13.32 8.97 -4.89
C PRO A 58 -12.62 7.99 -5.83
N THR A 59 -11.42 8.39 -6.24
CA THR A 59 -10.45 7.44 -6.79
C THR A 59 -9.93 6.56 -5.66
N VAL A 60 -9.88 5.25 -5.88
CA VAL A 60 -9.30 4.28 -4.95
C VAL A 60 -7.95 3.84 -5.53
N LEU A 61 -6.86 4.38 -4.99
CA LEU A 61 -5.49 4.00 -5.34
C LEU A 61 -5.02 2.89 -4.40
N CYS A 62 -4.70 1.74 -4.97
CA CYS A 62 -4.21 0.58 -4.24
C CYS A 62 -2.71 0.43 -4.49
N ILE A 63 -1.93 0.14 -3.46
CA ILE A 63 -0.58 -0.40 -3.63
C ILE A 63 -0.65 -1.93 -3.53
N HIS A 64 0.36 -2.63 -4.05
CA HIS A 64 0.37 -4.09 -4.01
C HIS A 64 0.68 -4.60 -2.59
N GLY A 65 -0.06 -5.59 -2.10
CA GLY A 65 0.24 -6.32 -0.86
C GLY A 65 0.73 -7.74 -1.11
N ASN A 66 0.98 -8.52 -0.06
CA ASN A 66 1.43 -9.92 -0.20
C ASN A 66 0.28 -10.93 -0.28
N HIS A 67 -0.97 -10.50 -0.14
CA HIS A 67 -2.16 -11.33 -0.34
C HIS A 67 -2.94 -10.91 -1.59
N GLU A 68 -2.28 -10.83 -2.73
CA GLU A 68 -2.92 -10.60 -4.03
C GLU A 68 -2.00 -10.84 -5.22
N ILE A 69 -2.60 -11.23 -6.36
CA ILE A 69 -1.94 -11.28 -7.65
C ILE A 69 -1.57 -9.86 -8.08
N ARG A 70 -0.33 -9.66 -8.53
CA ARG A 70 0.08 -8.41 -9.16
C ARG A 70 -0.80 -8.09 -10.37
N PRO A 71 -1.30 -6.85 -10.53
CA PRO A 71 -2.11 -6.47 -11.69
C PRO A 71 -1.46 -6.75 -13.04
N SER A 72 -0.13 -6.66 -13.13
CA SER A 72 0.66 -6.98 -14.33
C SER A 72 0.52 -8.43 -14.81
N SER A 73 0.13 -9.33 -13.90
CA SER A 73 -0.04 -10.77 -14.18
C SER A 73 -1.48 -11.13 -14.55
N ILE A 74 -2.40 -10.15 -14.58
CA ILE A 74 -3.81 -10.33 -14.89
C ILE A 74 -4.12 -9.74 -16.28
N PRO A 75 -4.49 -10.55 -17.29
CA PRO A 75 -4.64 -10.09 -18.68
C PRO A 75 -5.68 -8.99 -18.93
N THR A 76 -6.63 -8.81 -18.02
CA THR A 76 -7.70 -7.80 -18.16
C THR A 76 -7.25 -6.39 -17.78
N TYR A 77 -6.16 -6.26 -17.02
CA TYR A 77 -5.62 -4.97 -16.62
C TYR A 77 -4.92 -4.27 -17.78
N LYS A 78 -5.15 -2.96 -17.86
CA LYS A 78 -4.49 -2.03 -18.78
C LYS A 78 -3.71 -1.01 -17.96
N THR A 79 -2.76 -0.33 -18.58
CA THR A 79 -2.03 0.78 -17.97
C THR A 79 -2.54 2.13 -18.46
N LYS A 80 -2.48 3.16 -17.60
CA LYS A 80 -2.63 4.57 -17.98
C LYS A 80 -1.75 5.44 -17.09
N GLU A 81 -1.44 6.65 -17.56
CA GLU A 81 -0.87 7.70 -16.72
C GLU A 81 -1.96 8.32 -15.84
N TRP A 82 -1.64 8.54 -14.57
CA TRP A 82 -2.50 9.20 -13.60
C TRP A 82 -1.64 9.93 -12.57
N ASN A 83 -1.86 11.23 -12.39
CA ASN A 83 -1.14 12.06 -11.42
C ASN A 83 0.40 11.93 -11.48
N GLY A 84 0.96 11.82 -12.69
CA GLY A 84 2.40 11.80 -12.92
C GLY A 84 3.08 10.43 -12.88
N GLY A 85 2.33 9.36 -12.57
CA GLY A 85 2.85 7.99 -12.59
C GLY A 85 1.93 7.01 -13.33
N THR A 86 2.45 5.81 -13.58
CA THR A 86 1.69 4.74 -14.23
C THR A 86 0.83 3.95 -13.22
N VAL A 87 -0.44 3.74 -13.57
CA VAL A 87 -1.36 2.86 -12.83
C VAL A 87 -1.89 1.74 -13.71
N TRP A 88 -2.18 0.60 -13.10
CA TRP A 88 -2.98 -0.49 -13.66
C TRP A 88 -4.46 -0.27 -13.34
N PHE A 89 -5.34 -0.49 -14.30
CA PHE A 89 -6.79 -0.42 -14.11
C PHE A 89 -7.54 -1.35 -15.06
N GLU A 90 -8.81 -1.63 -14.74
CA GLU A 90 -9.74 -2.27 -15.67
C GLU A 90 -10.81 -1.25 -16.09
N GLU A 91 -11.21 -1.23 -17.36
CA GLU A 91 -12.19 -0.26 -17.88
C GLU A 91 -13.55 -0.35 -17.19
N THR A 92 -13.92 -1.53 -16.70
CA THR A 92 -15.15 -1.76 -15.91
C THR A 92 -15.12 -1.05 -14.55
N TYR A 93 -13.93 -0.71 -14.04
CA TYR A 93 -13.68 -0.17 -12.71
C TYR A 93 -12.77 1.08 -12.80
N PRO A 94 -13.17 2.15 -13.49
CA PRO A 94 -12.25 3.20 -13.95
C PRO A 94 -11.62 4.04 -12.83
N ASN A 95 -12.23 4.06 -11.64
CA ASN A 95 -11.75 4.75 -10.45
C ASN A 95 -11.03 3.82 -9.45
N LEU A 96 -10.92 2.52 -9.73
CA LEU A 96 -10.11 1.59 -8.96
C LEU A 96 -8.77 1.41 -9.68
N LEU A 97 -7.72 1.94 -9.08
CA LEU A 97 -6.38 2.00 -9.65
C LEU A 97 -5.44 1.18 -8.77
N PHE A 98 -4.49 0.50 -9.39
CA PHE A 98 -3.35 -0.10 -8.70
C PHE A 98 -2.08 0.60 -9.17
N ALA A 99 -1.35 1.21 -8.23
CA ALA A 99 -0.08 1.84 -8.52
C ALA A 99 0.92 0.79 -9.00
N LYS A 100 1.71 1.13 -10.03
CA LYS A 100 2.89 0.36 -10.38
C LYS A 100 4.01 0.71 -9.39
N ASP A 101 4.72 -0.31 -8.92
CA ASP A 101 5.79 -0.11 -7.93
C ASP A 101 6.91 0.78 -8.47
N GLY A 102 7.43 1.64 -7.60
CA GLY A 102 8.45 2.65 -7.90
C GLY A 102 7.94 3.88 -8.62
N GLU A 103 6.67 3.92 -9.04
CA GLU A 103 6.11 5.15 -9.59
C GLU A 103 5.98 6.25 -8.53
N ILE A 104 6.06 7.49 -9.02
CA ILE A 104 5.94 8.70 -8.21
C ILE A 104 4.64 9.40 -8.63
N PHE A 105 3.80 9.73 -7.64
CA PHE A 105 2.55 10.43 -7.89
C PHE A 105 2.58 11.81 -7.25
N ASP A 106 1.97 12.79 -7.91
CA ASP A 106 1.64 14.09 -7.34
C ASP A 106 0.13 14.17 -7.17
N ILE A 107 -0.33 13.98 -5.92
CA ILE A 107 -1.76 13.98 -5.59
C ILE A 107 -1.99 15.17 -4.67
N GLU A 108 -2.82 16.13 -5.10
CA GLU A 108 -3.12 17.34 -4.33
C GLU A 108 -1.85 18.13 -3.92
N GLY A 109 -0.80 18.10 -4.75
CA GLY A 109 0.49 18.76 -4.47
C GLY A 109 1.40 18.02 -3.48
N ILE A 110 1.04 16.79 -3.11
CA ILE A 110 1.84 15.93 -2.23
C ILE A 110 2.51 14.88 -3.11
N ARG A 111 3.84 14.76 -3.00
CA ARG A 111 4.62 13.79 -3.75
C ARG A 111 4.70 12.44 -3.02
N HIS A 112 4.17 11.39 -3.64
CA HIS A 112 4.16 10.02 -3.14
C HIS A 112 5.13 9.12 -3.88
N LEU A 113 5.94 8.35 -3.17
CA LEU A 113 6.61 7.16 -3.70
C LEU A 113 5.81 5.91 -3.30
N VAL A 114 5.61 4.97 -4.22
CA VAL A 114 4.89 3.71 -3.95
C VAL A 114 5.81 2.49 -4.04
N ILE A 115 5.79 1.63 -3.03
CA ILE A 115 6.55 0.37 -2.96
C ILE A 115 5.69 -0.74 -2.34
N GLY A 116 5.03 -1.55 -3.16
CA GLY A 116 4.21 -2.67 -2.70
C GLY A 116 5.00 -3.94 -2.37
N GLY A 117 4.28 -4.94 -1.86
CA GLY A 117 4.79 -6.28 -1.57
C GLY A 117 5.37 -6.47 -0.17
N ALA A 118 5.33 -7.71 0.30
CA ALA A 118 5.88 -8.15 1.58
C ALA A 118 6.08 -9.68 1.58
N TYR A 119 6.76 -10.20 2.61
CA TYR A 119 6.89 -11.64 2.82
C TYR A 119 5.65 -12.22 3.52
N SER A 120 5.32 -13.45 3.19
CA SER A 120 4.18 -14.16 3.80
C SER A 120 4.60 -15.25 4.76
N VAL A 121 4.47 -14.98 6.06
CA VAL A 121 4.74 -15.97 7.12
C VAL A 121 3.79 -17.17 7.10
N ASP A 122 2.65 -17.04 6.45
CA ASP A 122 1.63 -18.07 6.32
C ASP A 122 1.72 -18.88 5.01
N LYS A 123 2.76 -18.66 4.19
CA LYS A 123 2.97 -19.33 2.88
C LYS A 123 2.73 -20.84 2.93
N HIS A 124 3.39 -21.53 3.85
CA HIS A 124 3.28 -22.99 3.96
C HIS A 124 1.87 -23.44 4.33
N TYR A 125 1.18 -22.67 5.17
CA TYR A 125 -0.21 -22.91 5.53
C TYR A 125 -1.15 -22.70 4.33
N ARG A 126 -0.99 -21.61 3.57
CA ARG A 126 -1.78 -21.33 2.37
C ARG A 126 -1.63 -22.43 1.32
N LEU A 127 -0.39 -22.84 1.03
CA LEU A 127 -0.11 -23.94 0.09
C LEU A 127 -0.73 -25.27 0.55
N ALA A 128 -0.64 -25.61 1.84
CA ALA A 128 -1.22 -26.85 2.38
C ALA A 128 -2.76 -26.88 2.34
N ARG A 129 -3.40 -25.70 2.32
CA ARG A 129 -4.86 -25.54 2.27
C ARG A 129 -5.40 -25.28 0.85
N GLY A 130 -4.53 -25.16 -0.15
CA GLY A 130 -4.90 -24.78 -1.50
C GLY A 130 -5.37 -23.32 -1.62
N TYR A 131 -4.91 -22.44 -0.73
CA TYR A 131 -5.13 -21.00 -0.82
C TYR A 131 -4.10 -20.35 -1.76
N GLY A 132 -4.42 -19.15 -2.25
CA GLY A 132 -3.53 -18.39 -3.13
C GLY A 132 -2.22 -18.04 -2.44
N TRP A 133 -1.11 -18.28 -3.10
CA TRP A 133 0.23 -17.80 -2.75
C TRP A 133 0.97 -17.53 -4.05
N TRP A 134 1.74 -16.44 -4.10
CA TRP A 134 2.45 -16.03 -5.31
C TRP A 134 3.93 -15.85 -5.06
N ALA A 135 4.74 -16.26 -6.05
CA ALA A 135 6.20 -16.17 -5.94
C ALA A 135 6.72 -14.72 -6.01
N ASP A 136 5.90 -13.81 -6.54
CA ASP A 136 6.18 -12.39 -6.72
C ASP A 136 5.52 -11.51 -5.64
N GLU A 137 5.15 -12.06 -4.47
CA GLU A 137 4.61 -11.28 -3.33
C GLU A 137 5.58 -10.18 -2.84
N GLN A 138 6.88 -10.46 -2.84
CA GLN A 138 7.92 -9.47 -2.55
C GLN A 138 8.37 -8.75 -3.84
N PRO A 139 8.87 -7.50 -3.75
CA PRO A 139 9.51 -6.82 -4.88
C PRO A 139 10.63 -7.67 -5.50
N SER A 140 10.60 -7.82 -6.82
CA SER A 140 11.71 -8.42 -7.58
C SER A 140 12.92 -7.49 -7.63
N ASP A 141 14.08 -8.01 -8.03
CA ASP A 141 15.28 -7.19 -8.19
C ASP A 141 15.08 -6.09 -9.24
N GLU A 142 14.27 -6.31 -10.28
CA GLU A 142 13.92 -5.28 -11.27
C GLU A 142 13.07 -4.16 -10.65
N ILE A 143 12.11 -4.50 -9.79
CA ILE A 143 11.31 -3.51 -9.05
C ILE A 143 12.21 -2.71 -8.11
N LYS A 144 13.08 -3.40 -7.34
CA LYS A 144 14.03 -2.75 -6.44
C LYS A 144 14.96 -1.81 -7.20
N ALA A 145 15.52 -2.26 -8.32
CA ALA A 145 16.38 -1.43 -9.17
C ALA A 145 15.63 -0.21 -9.74
N TYR A 146 14.36 -0.36 -10.14
CA TYR A 146 13.55 0.75 -10.61
C TYR A 146 13.30 1.78 -9.49
N VAL A 147 12.92 1.33 -8.29
CA VAL A 147 12.75 2.20 -7.13
C VAL A 147 14.05 2.94 -6.78
N GLU A 148 15.20 2.26 -6.77
CA GLU A 148 16.50 2.90 -6.51
C GLU A 148 16.83 3.99 -7.53
N GLN A 149 16.48 3.81 -8.81
CA GLN A 149 16.61 4.85 -9.83
C GLN A 149 15.70 6.06 -9.54
N GLN A 150 14.50 5.80 -9.03
CA GLN A 150 13.49 6.84 -8.79
C GLN A 150 13.83 7.71 -7.57
N ILE A 151 14.48 7.15 -6.56
CA ILE A 151 14.85 7.89 -5.34
C ILE A 151 16.19 8.65 -5.47
N ALA A 152 16.95 8.42 -6.54
CA ALA A 152 18.22 9.10 -6.75
C ALA A 152 18.05 10.62 -6.87
N ASN A 153 18.49 11.36 -5.85
CA ASN A 153 18.41 12.83 -5.74
C ASN A 153 16.98 13.38 -5.70
N ARG A 154 16.03 12.65 -5.09
CA ARG A 154 14.65 13.12 -4.91
C ARG A 154 14.22 13.07 -3.45
N ASP A 155 13.52 14.12 -3.06
CA ASP A 155 12.79 14.18 -1.79
C ASP A 155 11.31 13.89 -2.06
N PHE A 156 10.64 13.29 -1.07
CA PHE A 156 9.23 12.92 -1.12
C PHE A 156 8.49 13.56 0.04
N ASP A 157 7.19 13.81 -0.10
CA ASP A 157 6.38 14.15 1.06
C ASP A 157 5.97 12.87 1.79
N VAL A 158 5.56 11.87 1.01
CA VAL A 158 5.04 10.61 1.55
C VAL A 158 5.67 9.41 0.85
N ILE A 159 6.06 8.40 1.63
CA ILE A 159 6.38 7.07 1.13
C ILE A 159 5.24 6.12 1.52
N LEU A 160 4.75 5.35 0.55
CA LEU A 160 3.68 4.37 0.70
C LEU A 160 4.27 2.99 0.46
N SER A 161 4.24 2.12 1.45
CA SER A 161 4.63 0.72 1.26
C SER A 161 3.68 -0.24 1.93
N HIS A 162 3.73 -1.53 1.56
CA HIS A 162 2.89 -2.52 2.25
C HIS A 162 3.50 -2.91 3.61
N THR A 163 4.76 -3.33 3.63
CA THR A 163 5.53 -3.56 4.87
C THR A 163 6.34 -2.32 5.28
N CYS A 164 7.14 -2.40 6.34
CA CYS A 164 7.91 -1.28 6.90
C CYS A 164 9.44 -1.50 6.79
N PRO A 165 10.25 -0.45 6.99
CA PRO A 165 11.69 -0.62 7.22
C PRO A 165 11.99 -1.51 8.44
N LEU A 166 13.06 -2.30 8.38
CA LEU A 166 13.41 -3.31 9.38
C LEU A 166 13.43 -2.77 10.82
N LYS A 167 14.03 -1.60 11.06
CA LYS A 167 14.13 -1.04 12.41
C LYS A 167 12.78 -0.69 13.06
N TYR A 168 11.73 -0.57 12.24
CA TYR A 168 10.37 -0.25 12.70
C TYR A 168 9.46 -1.49 12.82
N GLU A 169 9.96 -2.70 12.55
CA GLU A 169 9.18 -3.93 12.69
C GLU A 169 8.47 -3.97 14.06
N PRO A 170 7.13 -4.08 14.10
CA PRO A 170 6.38 -4.13 15.35
C PRO A 170 6.47 -5.55 15.93
N VAL A 171 7.59 -5.86 16.58
CA VAL A 171 7.88 -7.17 17.19
C VAL A 171 6.79 -7.64 18.16
N GLU A 172 6.04 -6.71 18.76
CA GLU A 172 4.88 -6.99 19.59
C GLU A 172 3.70 -7.64 18.84
N MET A 173 3.67 -7.52 17.51
CA MET A 173 2.64 -8.10 16.64
C MET A 173 3.04 -9.46 16.06
N PHE A 174 4.25 -9.96 16.35
CA PHE A 174 4.72 -11.22 15.78
C PHE A 174 3.90 -12.40 16.31
N LEU A 175 3.54 -13.31 15.41
CA LEU A 175 2.85 -14.55 15.76
C LEU A 175 3.81 -15.47 16.54
N THR A 176 3.45 -15.79 17.78
CA THR A 176 4.30 -16.59 18.70
C THR A 176 4.65 -17.99 18.20
N MET A 177 3.88 -18.51 17.24
CA MET A 177 4.07 -19.83 16.62
C MET A 177 5.00 -19.81 15.40
N ILE A 178 5.49 -18.65 14.96
CA ILE A 178 6.36 -18.50 13.81
C ILE A 178 7.82 -18.40 14.27
N ASP A 179 8.66 -19.31 13.78
CA ASP A 179 10.11 -19.23 13.94
C ASP A 179 10.66 -18.07 13.09
N GLN A 180 11.03 -16.98 13.76
CA GLN A 180 11.52 -15.76 13.13
C GLN A 180 12.81 -15.96 12.32
N SER A 181 13.56 -17.05 12.54
CA SER A 181 14.73 -17.37 11.71
C SER A 181 14.38 -17.84 10.30
N THR A 182 13.10 -18.20 10.07
CA THR A 182 12.59 -18.66 8.76
C THR A 182 11.94 -17.55 7.93
N VAL A 183 11.76 -16.37 8.52
CA VAL A 183 11.13 -15.22 7.87
C VAL A 183 12.17 -14.53 6.98
N ASP A 184 11.85 -14.41 5.70
CA ASP A 184 12.66 -13.62 4.76
C ASP A 184 12.35 -12.14 4.98
N LYS A 185 13.35 -11.40 5.47
CA LYS A 185 13.28 -9.96 5.75
C LYS A 185 13.96 -9.11 4.69
N SER A 186 14.23 -9.66 3.51
CA SER A 186 15.00 -8.98 2.47
C SER A 186 14.32 -7.71 1.95
N THR A 187 12.98 -7.63 2.03
CA THR A 187 12.22 -6.41 1.70
C THR A 187 12.38 -5.36 2.79
N GLU A 188 12.18 -5.71 4.06
CA GLU A 188 12.30 -4.82 5.22
C GLU A 188 13.72 -4.26 5.36
N ILE A 189 14.76 -5.10 5.16
CA ILE A 189 16.17 -4.69 5.13
C ILE A 189 16.42 -3.67 4.01
N TRP A 190 15.85 -3.91 2.83
CA TRP A 190 16.01 -3.01 1.70
C TRP A 190 15.29 -1.66 1.95
N LEU A 191 14.07 -1.69 2.47
CA LEU A 191 13.33 -0.47 2.86
C LEU A 191 14.07 0.33 3.95
N ASP A 192 14.72 -0.34 4.90
CA ASP A 192 15.60 0.29 5.91
C ASP A 192 16.74 1.08 5.28
N SER A 193 17.35 0.52 4.22
CA SER A 193 18.37 1.23 3.45
C SER A 193 17.84 2.48 2.75
N ILE A 194 16.59 2.48 2.29
CA ILE A 194 15.95 3.63 1.63
C ILE A 194 15.66 4.71 2.67
N GLU A 195 15.07 4.32 3.80
CA GLU A 195 14.68 5.23 4.88
C GLU A 195 15.88 6.04 5.38
N GLY A 196 17.05 5.41 5.52
CA GLY A 196 18.26 6.09 5.98
C GLY A 196 18.90 7.06 4.96
N ARG A 197 18.44 7.08 3.71
CA ARG A 197 19.04 7.89 2.61
C ARG A 197 18.09 8.92 2.02
N VAL A 198 16.79 8.69 2.09
CA VAL A 198 15.77 9.51 1.43
C VAL A 198 15.12 10.47 2.42
N LYS A 199 14.93 11.73 2.02
CA LYS A 199 14.16 12.69 2.84
C LYS A 199 12.68 12.53 2.56
N TYR A 200 11.92 12.38 3.63
CA TYR A 200 10.46 12.26 3.59
C TYR A 200 9.81 12.91 4.82
N LYS A 201 8.51 13.24 4.72
CA LYS A 201 7.72 13.80 5.84
C LYS A 201 6.97 12.71 6.59
N ALA A 202 6.29 11.80 5.88
CA ALA A 202 5.61 10.65 6.48
C ALA A 202 5.79 9.37 5.66
N TRP A 203 5.73 8.22 6.32
CA TRP A 203 5.79 6.90 5.69
C TRP A 203 4.63 6.06 6.20
N PHE A 204 3.74 5.65 5.30
CA PHE A 204 2.58 4.83 5.63
C PHE A 204 2.79 3.37 5.22
N CYS A 205 2.42 2.45 6.10
CA CYS A 205 2.44 1.02 5.83
C CYS A 205 1.24 0.27 6.41
N GLY A 206 0.96 -0.88 5.82
CA GLY A 206 -0.05 -1.84 6.25
C GLY A 206 0.58 -3.06 6.90
N HIS A 207 0.21 -4.26 6.44
CA HIS A 207 0.80 -5.59 6.67
C HIS A 207 0.78 -6.11 8.12
N TRP A 208 1.14 -5.28 9.09
CA TRP A 208 1.39 -5.67 10.49
C TRP A 208 0.14 -5.70 11.38
N HIS A 209 -1.03 -5.45 10.79
CA HIS A 209 -2.34 -5.50 11.46
C HIS A 209 -2.41 -4.68 12.77
N THR A 210 -1.84 -3.48 12.78
CA THR A 210 -1.86 -2.58 13.93
C THR A 210 -2.04 -1.13 13.49
N ASN A 211 -2.57 -0.30 14.38
CA ASN A 211 -2.61 1.15 14.23
C ASN A 211 -1.58 1.75 15.19
N LYS A 212 -0.47 2.23 14.65
CA LYS A 212 0.69 2.71 15.44
C LYS A 212 1.37 3.86 14.72
N ARG A 213 1.84 4.82 15.49
CA ARG A 213 2.75 5.87 15.00
C ARG A 213 4.06 5.82 15.79
N ILE A 214 5.17 5.91 15.08
CA ILE A 214 6.52 6.02 15.66
C ILE A 214 7.37 6.84 14.70
N ASP A 215 8.04 7.86 15.21
CA ASP A 215 8.78 8.83 14.39
C ASP A 215 7.92 9.35 13.22
N LYS A 216 8.33 9.09 11.97
CA LYS A 216 7.58 9.44 10.75
C LYS A 216 6.78 8.27 10.17
N MET A 217 6.76 7.12 10.84
CA MET A 217 6.04 5.92 10.41
C MET A 217 4.60 5.89 10.91
N HIS A 218 3.69 5.50 10.03
CA HIS A 218 2.27 5.35 10.27
C HIS A 218 1.85 3.95 9.83
N PHE A 219 1.53 3.08 10.79
CA PHE A 219 0.97 1.75 10.54
C PHE A 219 -0.56 1.87 10.56
N LEU A 220 -1.22 1.38 9.51
CA LEU A 220 -2.67 1.45 9.36
C LEU A 220 -3.28 0.08 9.10
N TYR A 221 -4.29 -0.26 9.91
CA TYR A 221 -5.12 -1.44 9.79
C TYR A 221 -6.57 -1.05 10.07
N GLY A 222 -7.36 -0.87 9.02
CA GLY A 222 -8.78 -0.49 9.10
C GLY A 222 -9.07 0.96 9.55
N ASP A 223 -8.13 1.65 10.19
CA ASP A 223 -8.24 3.08 10.49
C ASP A 223 -7.91 3.94 9.27
N PHE A 224 -8.29 5.22 9.33
CA PHE A 224 -8.09 6.20 8.26
C PHE A 224 -7.32 7.40 8.76
N GLU A 225 -6.33 7.84 7.99
CA GLU A 225 -5.61 9.09 8.21
C GLU A 225 -5.76 10.05 7.04
N LEU A 226 -5.97 11.33 7.34
CA LEU A 226 -6.11 12.40 6.35
C LEU A 226 -4.75 13.04 6.08
N SER A 227 -4.43 13.36 4.83
CA SER A 227 -3.16 13.99 4.44
C SER A 227 -2.89 15.36 5.07
N SER A 228 -3.86 15.99 5.72
CA SER A 228 -3.65 17.22 6.50
C SER A 228 -2.65 17.04 7.64
N ILE A 229 -2.40 15.81 8.08
CA ILE A 229 -1.38 15.49 9.09
C ILE A 229 0.02 16.00 8.72
N LEU A 230 0.32 16.09 7.43
CA LEU A 230 1.61 16.61 6.94
C LEU A 230 1.76 18.11 7.25
N LYS A 231 0.66 18.87 7.30
CA LYS A 231 0.69 20.30 7.62
C LYS A 231 0.85 20.53 9.11
N GLU A 232 0.31 19.65 9.94
CA GLU A 232 0.42 19.74 11.41
C GLU A 232 1.86 19.48 11.89
N GLN A 233 2.60 18.64 11.18
CA GLN A 233 4.02 18.35 11.48
C GLN A 233 4.95 19.53 11.17
N GLU A 234 4.71 20.26 10.07
CA GLU A 234 5.52 21.46 9.72
C GLU A 234 5.45 22.56 10.80
N PHE A 235 4.31 22.72 11.48
CA PHE A 235 4.16 23.69 12.57
C PHE A 235 4.86 23.30 13.88
N ILE A 236 5.21 22.03 14.05
CA ILE A 236 5.93 21.53 15.23
C ILE A 236 7.44 21.69 14.99
N ASP A 237 7.92 21.29 13.81
CA ASP A 237 9.34 21.39 13.44
C ASP A 237 9.83 22.85 13.32
N GLU A 238 8.96 23.82 13.05
CA GLU A 238 9.31 25.26 13.05
C GLU A 238 9.46 25.89 14.44
N LYS A 239 9.06 25.18 15.51
CA LYS A 239 9.08 25.70 16.89
C LYS A 239 10.21 25.18 17.78
N ASP A 240 11.01 24.25 17.26
CA ASP A 240 12.21 23.69 17.89
C ASP A 240 13.50 24.24 17.25
#